data_AF-A0A7S2Q4V5-F1
#
_entry.id   AF-A0A7S2Q4V5-F1
#
_cell.length_a   1.000
_cell.length_b   1.000
_cell.length_c   1.000
_cell.angle_alpha   90.00
_cell.angle_beta   90.00
_cell.angle_gamma   90.00
#
_symmetry.space_group_name_H-M   'P 1'
#
loop_
_entity.id
_entity.type
_entity.pdbx_description
1 polymer ?
#
loop_
_entity_poly.entity_id
_entity_poly.type
_entity_poly.pdbx_seq_one_letter_code
_entity_poly.pdbx_strand_id
1 'polypeptide(L)'
;MKFSLKSSQKQNISPTSSTFKTVSYHCLTLDASKTALLIVDVQPEYWSESPQVRRDFPDFPKNISSLIQNCRERNAKRIIWIRADYSYERSPWLYQFSRLHEGRIQPIVRPSNKWEKFASPLEDEMIINKTSWSATTSGAGLLDTLKRDGIDTVLVCGLITSVCVQHTAFGVFEAGFRTILVDDACADRGRKRHDAALSLYGDYMYELRTVDSVGVELKEEEQKEKTTKKKKSWLGSVGGSVMSRRYKMAKSKSTDSLTTAMSIDDSISTIDGGADELLEYRELCI
;
A
#
# COMPACT_ATOMS: atom_id res chain seq x y z
N MET A 1 24.75 -3.75 -64.68
CA MET A 1 24.45 -2.39 -64.18
C MET A 1 24.78 -2.34 -62.70
N LYS A 2 25.77 -1.53 -62.29
CA LYS A 2 26.15 -1.29 -60.89
C LYS A 2 25.32 -0.12 -60.37
N PHE A 3 24.54 -0.30 -59.31
CA PHE A 3 23.85 0.80 -58.62
C PHE A 3 24.66 1.24 -57.40
N SER A 4 25.07 2.51 -57.43
CA SER A 4 25.81 3.22 -56.40
C SER A 4 24.85 3.78 -55.36
N LEU A 5 24.96 3.35 -54.10
CA LEU A 5 24.25 3.95 -52.96
C LEU A 5 24.96 5.24 -52.53
N LYS A 6 24.29 6.38 -52.66
CA LYS A 6 24.75 7.67 -52.11
C LYS A 6 24.41 7.73 -50.62
N SER A 7 25.40 8.09 -49.80
CA SER A 7 25.29 8.36 -48.37
C SER A 7 24.38 9.57 -48.10
N SER A 8 23.33 9.39 -47.29
CA SER A 8 22.53 10.50 -46.76
C SER A 8 23.05 10.91 -45.38
N GLN A 9 23.21 12.21 -45.18
CA GLN A 9 23.83 12.85 -44.02
C GLN A 9 23.01 12.62 -42.74
N LYS A 10 23.68 12.23 -41.65
CA LYS A 10 23.11 12.22 -40.30
C LYS A 10 22.95 13.67 -39.82
N GLN A 11 21.72 14.12 -39.59
CA GLN A 11 21.49 15.34 -38.82
C GLN A 11 21.68 15.04 -37.33
N ASN A 12 22.64 15.74 -36.71
CA ASN A 12 22.87 15.71 -35.27
C ASN A 12 21.77 16.51 -34.57
N ILE A 13 20.82 15.82 -33.96
CA ILE A 13 19.88 16.41 -33.01
C ILE A 13 20.54 16.30 -31.63
N SER A 14 21.00 17.43 -31.09
CA SER A 14 21.52 17.51 -29.72
C SER A 14 20.36 17.27 -28.73
N PRO A 15 20.52 16.39 -27.72
CA PRO A 15 19.48 16.19 -26.73
C PRO A 15 19.36 17.44 -25.86
N THR A 16 18.22 18.11 -25.92
CA THR A 16 17.85 19.17 -24.99
C THR A 16 17.76 18.58 -23.59
N SER A 17 18.62 19.07 -22.69
CA SER A 17 18.68 18.72 -21.28
C SER A 17 17.35 19.04 -20.57
N SER A 18 16.41 18.09 -20.53
CA SER A 18 15.33 18.11 -19.55
C SER A 18 15.92 17.65 -18.21
N THR A 19 16.22 18.58 -17.33
CA THR A 19 16.57 18.28 -15.93
C THR A 19 15.37 17.61 -15.26
N PHE A 20 15.37 16.28 -15.22
CA PHE A 20 14.53 15.53 -14.28
C PHE A 20 15.03 15.91 -12.88
N LYS A 21 14.18 16.59 -12.10
CA LYS A 21 14.46 16.78 -10.68
C LYS A 21 14.45 15.40 -10.05
N THR A 22 15.61 14.93 -9.59
CA THR A 22 15.70 13.75 -8.74
C THR A 22 14.91 14.05 -7.46
N VAL A 23 13.70 13.51 -7.35
CA VAL A 23 12.95 13.51 -6.09
C VAL A 23 13.60 12.45 -5.21
N SER A 24 14.15 12.86 -4.06
CA SER A 24 14.66 11.90 -3.07
C SER A 24 13.46 11.30 -2.34
N TYR A 25 13.20 10.01 -2.56
CA TYR A 25 12.17 9.24 -1.86
C TYR A 25 12.79 8.66 -0.58
N HIS A 26 13.20 9.51 0.37
CA HIS A 26 13.48 9.02 1.73
C HIS A 26 12.18 8.54 2.36
N CYS A 27 12.22 7.51 3.22
CA CYS A 27 11.08 6.99 3.98
C CYS A 27 10.23 8.16 4.53
N LEU A 28 9.15 8.48 3.81
CA LEU A 28 8.30 9.62 4.10
C LEU A 28 7.36 9.18 5.21
N THR A 29 7.44 9.85 6.36
CA THR A 29 6.45 9.76 7.44
C THR A 29 5.04 9.84 6.87
N LEU A 30 4.11 9.04 7.41
CA LEU A 30 2.73 8.99 6.93
C LEU A 30 1.94 10.11 7.62
N ASP A 31 1.40 11.03 6.82
CA ASP A 31 0.50 12.10 7.30
C ASP A 31 -0.92 11.55 7.39
N ALA A 32 -1.43 11.37 8.61
CA ALA A 32 -2.76 10.83 8.84
C ALA A 32 -3.86 11.66 8.15
N SER A 33 -3.70 12.98 8.04
CA SER A 33 -4.70 13.87 7.42
C SER A 33 -4.85 13.69 5.90
N LYS A 34 -3.92 12.97 5.28
CA LYS A 34 -3.90 12.63 3.84
C LYS A 34 -3.83 11.14 3.57
N THR A 35 -3.98 10.32 4.61
CA THR A 35 -3.89 8.86 4.52
C THR A 35 -5.27 8.24 4.60
N ALA A 36 -5.58 7.32 3.69
CA ALA A 36 -6.73 6.43 3.81
C ALA A 36 -6.30 4.99 4.10
N LEU A 37 -7.12 4.27 4.87
CA LEU A 37 -7.03 2.82 5.04
C LEU A 37 -8.15 2.15 4.24
N LEU A 38 -7.79 1.24 3.34
CA LEU A 38 -8.69 0.36 2.60
C LEU A 38 -8.64 -1.05 3.20
N ILE A 39 -9.77 -1.50 3.75
CA ILE A 39 -9.91 -2.83 4.36
C ILE A 39 -10.69 -3.71 3.38
N VAL A 40 -9.98 -4.58 2.67
CA VAL A 40 -10.53 -5.34 1.54
C VAL A 40 -11.04 -6.69 1.98
N ASP A 41 -12.34 -6.94 1.77
CA ASP A 41 -13.03 -8.24 1.91
C ASP A 41 -12.76 -8.98 3.23
N VAL A 42 -12.60 -8.25 4.35
CA VAL A 42 -12.53 -8.84 5.70
C VAL A 42 -13.92 -9.28 6.14
N GLN A 43 -14.40 -10.36 5.53
CA GLN A 43 -15.72 -10.92 5.70
C GLN A 43 -15.63 -12.39 6.14
N PRO A 44 -16.67 -12.92 6.82
CA PRO A 44 -16.70 -14.32 7.26
C PRO A 44 -16.39 -15.35 6.18
N GLU A 45 -16.82 -15.10 4.94
CA GLU A 45 -16.64 -15.99 3.81
C GLU A 45 -15.15 -16.17 3.42
N TYR A 46 -14.30 -15.19 3.73
CA TYR A 46 -12.86 -15.23 3.43
C TYR A 46 -12.01 -15.57 4.66
N TRP A 47 -12.56 -15.50 5.88
CA TRP A 47 -11.84 -15.78 7.12
C TRP A 47 -12.50 -16.89 7.97
N SER A 48 -13.58 -16.62 8.68
CA SER A 48 -14.21 -17.59 9.60
C SER A 48 -14.56 -18.91 8.91
N GLU A 49 -15.10 -18.83 7.70
CA GLU A 49 -15.51 -19.95 6.86
C GLU A 49 -14.36 -20.55 6.04
N SER A 50 -13.12 -20.05 6.20
CA SER A 50 -11.91 -20.54 5.54
C SER A 50 -10.88 -21.08 6.54
N PRO A 51 -10.97 -22.35 6.96
CA PRO A 51 -10.05 -22.94 7.94
C PRO A 51 -8.58 -22.89 7.53
N GLN A 52 -8.29 -22.98 6.23
CA GLN A 52 -6.93 -22.93 5.70
C GLN A 52 -6.30 -21.56 5.92
N VAL A 53 -6.98 -20.47 5.53
CA VAL A 53 -6.49 -19.10 5.74
C VAL A 53 -6.21 -18.86 7.23
N ARG A 54 -7.09 -19.33 8.12
CA ARG A 54 -6.92 -19.20 9.57
C ARG A 54 -5.71 -19.95 10.12
N ARG A 55 -5.49 -21.17 9.63
CA ARG A 55 -4.35 -21.99 10.02
C ARG A 55 -3.03 -21.37 9.56
N ASP A 56 -3.02 -20.86 8.33
CA ASP A 56 -1.80 -20.36 7.71
C ASP A 56 -1.47 -18.96 8.25
N PHE A 57 -2.46 -18.12 8.58
CA PHE A 57 -2.29 -16.73 9.02
C PHE A 57 -2.88 -16.46 10.42
N PRO A 58 -2.47 -17.18 11.49
CA PRO A 58 -3.13 -17.12 12.80
C PRO A 58 -3.14 -15.71 13.43
N ASP A 59 -2.15 -14.87 13.13
CA ASP A 59 -2.02 -13.51 13.66
C ASP A 59 -2.84 -12.45 12.89
N PHE A 60 -3.43 -12.80 11.75
CA PHE A 60 -4.18 -11.86 10.91
C PHE A 60 -5.27 -11.07 11.68
N PRO A 61 -6.13 -11.69 12.53
CA PRO A 61 -7.13 -10.96 13.31
C PRO A 61 -6.52 -9.92 14.25
N LYS A 62 -5.40 -10.26 14.89
CA LYS A 62 -4.71 -9.35 15.80
C LYS A 62 -4.15 -8.16 15.01
N ASN A 63 -3.44 -8.45 13.92
CA ASN A 63 -2.77 -7.43 13.13
C ASN A 63 -3.76 -6.47 12.47
N ILE A 64 -4.84 -6.98 11.86
CA ILE A 64 -5.86 -6.12 11.25
C ILE A 64 -6.56 -5.24 12.30
N SER A 65 -6.89 -5.78 13.49
CA SER A 65 -7.46 -4.97 14.58
C SER A 65 -6.51 -3.87 15.02
N SER A 66 -5.23 -4.19 15.21
CA SER A 66 -4.21 -3.22 15.60
C SER A 66 -3.99 -2.14 14.53
N LEU A 67 -4.00 -2.50 13.24
CA LEU A 67 -3.91 -1.55 12.14
C LEU A 67 -5.10 -0.58 12.13
N ILE A 68 -6.31 -1.11 12.23
CA ILE A 68 -7.54 -0.31 12.28
C ILE A 68 -7.49 0.65 13.48
N GLN A 69 -7.09 0.16 14.66
CA GLN A 69 -6.94 0.98 15.86
C GLN A 69 -5.87 2.07 15.65
N ASN A 70 -4.70 1.75 15.11
CA ASN A 70 -3.65 2.71 14.83
C ASN A 70 -4.14 3.86 13.93
N CYS A 71 -4.90 3.54 12.88
CA CYS A 71 -5.48 4.53 11.98
C CYS A 71 -6.58 5.37 12.65
N ARG A 72 -7.45 4.75 13.46
CA ARG A 72 -8.51 5.47 14.20
C ARG A 72 -7.91 6.44 15.22
N GLU A 73 -6.97 5.97 16.04
CA GLU A 73 -6.36 6.78 17.10
C GLU A 73 -5.62 8.01 16.57
N ARG A 74 -4.99 7.88 15.39
CA ARG A 74 -4.25 8.98 14.73
C ARG A 74 -5.11 9.81 13.79
N ASN A 75 -6.43 9.55 13.76
CA ASN A 75 -7.38 10.25 12.90
C ASN A 75 -6.98 10.21 11.41
N ALA A 76 -6.65 9.02 10.90
CA ALA A 76 -6.46 8.81 9.47
C ALA A 76 -7.68 9.36 8.70
N LYS A 77 -7.43 10.07 7.60
CA LYS A 77 -8.43 10.86 6.88
C LYS A 77 -9.67 10.06 6.52
N ARG A 78 -9.49 8.80 6.12
CA ARG A 78 -10.57 7.86 5.81
C ARG A 78 -10.21 6.45 6.25
N ILE A 79 -11.21 5.75 6.75
CA ILE A 79 -11.22 4.29 6.86
C ILE A 79 -12.38 3.82 5.98
N ILE A 80 -12.06 3.01 4.97
CA ILE A 80 -13.00 2.56 3.95
C ILE A 80 -13.02 1.03 3.94
N TRP A 81 -14.20 0.49 4.21
CA TRP A 81 -14.48 -0.93 4.20
C TRP A 81 -14.95 -1.34 2.82
N ILE A 82 -14.20 -2.24 2.19
CA ILE A 82 -14.54 -2.78 0.89
C ILE A 82 -15.12 -4.18 1.08
N ARG A 83 -16.27 -4.42 0.46
CA ARG A 83 -16.97 -5.70 0.54
C ARG A 83 -17.20 -6.29 -0.83
N ALA A 84 -16.85 -7.56 -0.99
CA ALA A 84 -17.26 -8.36 -2.12
C ALA A 84 -18.79 -8.60 -2.07
N ASP A 85 -19.47 -8.17 -3.12
CA ASP A 85 -20.89 -8.40 -3.35
C ASP A 85 -21.09 -8.97 -4.76
N TYR A 86 -20.73 -10.25 -4.90
CA TYR A 86 -20.75 -10.93 -6.19
C TYR A 86 -22.12 -11.57 -6.46
N SER A 87 -22.60 -11.39 -7.68
CA SER A 87 -23.83 -12.00 -8.20
C SER A 87 -23.69 -12.21 -9.71
N TYR A 88 -24.28 -13.26 -10.28
CA TYR A 88 -24.18 -13.53 -11.72
C TYR A 88 -24.72 -12.39 -12.59
N GLU A 89 -25.62 -11.58 -12.04
CA GLU A 89 -26.19 -10.39 -12.69
C GLU A 89 -25.20 -9.22 -12.75
N ARG A 90 -24.40 -9.03 -11.71
CA ARG A 90 -23.51 -7.85 -11.56
C ARG A 90 -22.03 -8.15 -11.74
N SER A 91 -21.67 -9.44 -11.80
CA SER A 91 -20.29 -9.94 -11.80
C SER A 91 -20.05 -10.85 -13.01
N PRO A 92 -19.88 -10.28 -14.22
CA PRO A 92 -19.80 -11.06 -15.47
C PRO A 92 -18.61 -12.04 -15.50
N TRP A 93 -17.57 -11.79 -14.72
CA TRP A 93 -16.41 -12.68 -14.58
C TRP A 93 -16.78 -14.04 -13.97
N LEU A 94 -17.89 -14.16 -13.24
CA LEU A 94 -18.34 -15.42 -12.63
C LEU A 94 -18.61 -16.51 -13.67
N TYR A 95 -19.13 -16.15 -14.85
CA TYR A 95 -19.35 -17.12 -15.93
C TYR A 95 -18.02 -17.69 -16.45
N GLN A 96 -17.02 -16.82 -16.60
CA GLN A 96 -15.69 -17.22 -17.04
C GLN A 96 -14.98 -18.06 -15.98
N PHE A 97 -15.11 -17.67 -14.71
CA PHE A 97 -14.59 -18.41 -13.56
C PHE A 97 -15.20 -19.81 -13.50
N SER A 98 -16.53 -19.93 -13.56
CA SER A 98 -17.23 -21.21 -13.54
C SER A 98 -16.79 -22.13 -14.69
N ARG A 99 -16.63 -21.57 -15.90
CA ARG A 99 -16.09 -22.31 -17.06
C ARG A 99 -14.68 -22.83 -16.80
N LEU A 100 -13.76 -21.99 -16.33
CA LEU A 100 -12.36 -22.38 -16.11
C LEU A 100 -12.19 -23.46 -15.05
N HIS A 101 -13.11 -23.51 -14.08
CA HIS A 101 -13.07 -24.48 -12.99
C HIS A 101 -14.03 -25.66 -13.20
N GLU A 102 -14.71 -25.72 -14.35
CA GLU A 102 -15.73 -26.74 -14.66
C GLU A 102 -16.75 -26.94 -13.52
N GLY A 103 -17.09 -25.85 -12.82
CA GLY A 103 -17.97 -25.87 -11.64
C GLY A 103 -17.41 -26.57 -10.38
N ARG A 104 -16.16 -27.05 -10.40
CA ARG A 104 -15.50 -27.72 -9.26
C ARG A 104 -15.21 -26.73 -8.13
N ILE A 105 -14.89 -25.49 -8.48
CA ILE A 105 -14.75 -24.38 -7.52
C ILE A 105 -15.99 -23.51 -7.65
N GLN A 106 -16.78 -23.46 -6.58
CA GLN A 106 -17.92 -22.57 -6.51
C GLN A 106 -17.43 -21.17 -6.15
N PRO A 107 -17.71 -20.14 -6.96
CA PRO A 107 -17.39 -18.78 -6.57
C PRO A 107 -18.20 -18.40 -5.32
N ILE A 108 -17.61 -17.62 -4.43
CA ILE A 108 -18.34 -17.04 -3.30
C ILE A 108 -19.31 -15.99 -3.89
N VAL A 109 -20.59 -16.35 -4.00
CA VAL A 109 -21.64 -15.52 -4.60
C VAL A 109 -22.74 -15.29 -3.58
N ARG A 110 -22.49 -14.50 -2.53
CA ARG A 110 -23.50 -14.18 -1.50
C ARG A 110 -23.22 -12.80 -0.88
N PRO A 111 -24.12 -11.80 -1.05
CA PRO A 111 -24.07 -10.60 -0.22
C PRO A 111 -24.27 -11.00 1.24
N SER A 112 -23.21 -10.94 2.02
CA SER A 112 -23.28 -11.08 3.47
C SER A 112 -23.30 -9.69 4.08
N ASN A 113 -24.15 -9.48 5.07
CA ASN A 113 -24.13 -8.28 5.92
C ASN A 113 -23.34 -8.51 7.21
N LYS A 114 -22.74 -9.69 7.38
CA LYS A 114 -21.98 -10.05 8.58
C LYS A 114 -20.58 -9.45 8.52
N TRP A 115 -20.08 -9.12 9.70
CA TRP A 115 -18.72 -8.64 9.92
C TRP A 115 -17.97 -9.63 10.79
N GLU A 116 -16.66 -9.66 10.62
CA GLU A 116 -15.79 -10.36 11.56
C GLU A 116 -15.78 -9.62 12.90
N LYS A 117 -15.78 -10.37 14.01
CA LYS A 117 -15.84 -9.74 15.35
C LYS A 117 -14.65 -8.83 15.65
N PHE A 118 -13.50 -9.12 15.03
CA PHE A 118 -12.26 -8.36 15.18
C PHE A 118 -12.14 -7.20 14.17
N ALA A 119 -13.05 -7.10 13.20
CA ALA A 119 -13.00 -6.10 12.14
C ALA A 119 -14.42 -5.72 11.69
N SER A 120 -14.93 -4.64 12.28
CA SER A 120 -16.23 -4.06 11.93
C SER A 120 -16.17 -2.53 11.84
N PRO A 121 -16.98 -1.92 10.95
CA PRO A 121 -17.03 -0.49 10.78
C PRO A 121 -17.62 0.23 11.99
N LEU A 122 -17.19 1.47 12.22
CA LEU A 122 -17.92 2.46 13.02
C LEU A 122 -19.01 3.14 12.18
N GLU A 123 -19.91 3.88 12.83
CA GLU A 123 -21.08 4.49 12.16
C GLU A 123 -20.70 5.53 11.08
N ASP A 124 -19.55 6.18 11.21
CA ASP A 124 -19.05 7.23 10.32
C ASP A 124 -18.06 6.73 9.26
N GLU A 125 -17.70 5.45 9.29
CA GLU A 125 -16.76 4.84 8.36
C GLU A 125 -17.45 4.41 7.06
N MET A 126 -16.78 4.65 5.94
CA MET A 126 -17.37 4.41 4.62
C MET A 126 -17.37 2.92 4.29
N ILE A 127 -18.48 2.43 3.71
CA ILE A 127 -18.58 1.06 3.20
C ILE A 127 -18.84 1.11 1.70
N ILE A 128 -18.02 0.39 0.93
CA ILE A 128 -18.13 0.27 -0.53
C ILE A 128 -18.29 -1.20 -0.89
N ASN A 129 -19.34 -1.52 -1.63
CA ASN A 129 -19.51 -2.84 -2.23
C ASN A 129 -18.83 -2.87 -3.61
N LYS A 130 -18.18 -3.99 -3.94
CA LYS A 130 -17.54 -4.23 -5.23
C LYS A 130 -18.05 -5.53 -5.86
N THR A 131 -18.17 -5.52 -7.18
CA THR A 131 -18.70 -6.66 -7.97
C THR A 131 -17.61 -7.37 -8.78
N SER A 132 -16.34 -6.97 -8.61
CA SER A 132 -15.15 -7.58 -9.18
C SER A 132 -14.04 -7.66 -8.12
N TRP A 133 -12.90 -8.26 -8.47
CA TRP A 133 -11.75 -8.36 -7.56
C TRP A 133 -11.20 -6.99 -7.18
N SER A 134 -11.07 -6.07 -8.16
CA SER A 134 -10.64 -4.70 -7.91
C SER A 134 -11.77 -3.81 -7.39
N ALA A 135 -11.53 -3.19 -6.23
CA ALA A 135 -12.41 -2.16 -5.68
C ALA A 135 -12.37 -0.86 -6.48
N THR A 136 -11.27 -0.57 -7.19
CA THR A 136 -11.15 0.69 -7.95
C THR A 136 -11.92 0.67 -9.26
N THR A 137 -12.11 -0.52 -9.84
CA THR A 137 -12.89 -0.69 -11.09
C THR A 137 -14.38 -0.89 -10.83
N SER A 138 -14.74 -1.56 -9.73
CA SER A 138 -16.13 -1.97 -9.47
C SER A 138 -16.75 -1.39 -8.19
N GLY A 139 -15.95 -0.78 -7.33
CA GLY A 139 -16.42 -0.04 -6.16
C GLY A 139 -16.80 1.38 -6.55
N ALA A 140 -18.10 1.69 -6.45
CA ALA A 140 -18.62 2.98 -6.88
C ALA A 140 -17.98 4.15 -6.13
N GLY A 141 -17.36 5.08 -6.85
CA GLY A 141 -16.85 6.34 -6.31
C GLY A 141 -15.64 6.23 -5.37
N LEU A 142 -14.97 5.08 -5.30
CA LEU A 142 -13.79 4.90 -4.43
C LEU A 142 -12.70 5.93 -4.77
N LEU A 143 -12.18 5.91 -6.00
CA LEU A 143 -11.10 6.80 -6.43
C LEU A 143 -11.50 8.28 -6.37
N ASP A 144 -12.74 8.60 -6.73
CA ASP A 144 -13.26 9.98 -6.67
C ASP A 144 -13.33 10.50 -5.24
N THR A 145 -13.74 9.65 -4.29
CA THR A 145 -13.74 9.97 -2.86
C THR A 145 -12.32 10.25 -2.38
N LEU A 146 -11.36 9.37 -2.69
CA LEU A 146 -9.97 9.56 -2.30
C LEU A 146 -9.43 10.91 -2.82
N LYS A 147 -9.64 11.23 -4.11
CA LYS A 147 -9.21 12.49 -4.72
C LYS A 147 -9.89 13.71 -4.10
N ARG A 148 -11.21 13.67 -3.94
CA ARG A 148 -12.00 14.77 -3.37
C ARG A 148 -11.57 15.12 -1.96
N ASP A 149 -11.21 14.11 -1.17
CA ASP A 149 -10.87 14.29 0.23
C ASP A 149 -9.39 14.65 0.45
N GLY A 150 -8.62 14.84 -0.63
CA GLY A 150 -7.23 15.27 -0.59
C GLY A 150 -6.26 14.19 -0.12
N ILE A 151 -6.63 12.92 -0.26
CA ILE A 151 -5.78 11.78 0.09
C ILE A 151 -4.67 11.65 -0.96
N ASP A 152 -3.44 11.44 -0.50
CA ASP A 152 -2.29 11.14 -1.36
C ASP A 152 -1.67 9.77 -1.07
N THR A 153 -1.96 9.20 0.11
CA THR A 153 -1.40 7.93 0.59
C THR A 153 -2.52 6.97 0.95
N VAL A 154 -2.41 5.73 0.48
CA VAL A 154 -3.45 4.71 0.68
C VAL A 154 -2.81 3.43 1.21
N LEU A 155 -3.17 3.09 2.45
CA LEU A 155 -2.87 1.82 3.06
C LEU A 155 -3.90 0.79 2.58
N VAL A 156 -3.45 -0.38 2.13
CA VAL A 156 -4.32 -1.47 1.67
C VAL A 156 -4.02 -2.72 2.49
N CYS A 157 -5.07 -3.33 3.03
CA CYS A 157 -4.97 -4.58 3.80
C CYS A 157 -6.19 -5.48 3.56
N GLY A 158 -6.16 -6.71 4.09
CA GLY A 158 -7.30 -7.62 4.10
C GLY A 158 -7.10 -8.92 3.31
N LEU A 159 -8.16 -9.37 2.64
CA LEU A 159 -8.27 -10.69 2.02
C LEU A 159 -8.73 -10.57 0.55
N ILE A 160 -8.33 -11.43 -0.36
CA ILE A 160 -7.17 -12.32 -0.32
C ILE A 160 -5.98 -11.58 -0.97
N THR A 161 -4.77 -11.67 -0.38
CA THR A 161 -3.57 -10.91 -0.77
C THR A 161 -3.35 -10.90 -2.28
N SER A 162 -3.16 -12.07 -2.87
CA SER A 162 -2.87 -12.27 -4.30
C SER A 162 -4.04 -12.03 -5.26
N VAL A 163 -5.22 -11.65 -4.77
CA VAL A 163 -6.41 -11.42 -5.59
C VAL A 163 -6.98 -10.03 -5.33
N CYS A 164 -7.96 -9.90 -4.44
CA CYS A 164 -8.73 -8.67 -4.26
C CYS A 164 -7.87 -7.53 -3.72
N VAL A 165 -6.99 -7.83 -2.76
CA VAL A 165 -6.07 -6.87 -2.16
C VAL A 165 -5.12 -6.33 -3.23
N GLN A 166 -4.42 -7.21 -3.94
CA GLN A 166 -3.46 -6.82 -4.96
C GLN A 166 -4.11 -6.10 -6.16
N HIS A 167 -5.25 -6.58 -6.67
CA HIS A 167 -5.96 -5.87 -7.75
C HIS A 167 -6.41 -4.46 -7.32
N THR A 168 -6.83 -4.30 -6.07
CA THR A 168 -7.18 -2.99 -5.52
C THR A 168 -5.94 -2.11 -5.38
N ALA A 169 -4.83 -2.63 -4.85
CA ALA A 169 -3.56 -1.92 -4.72
C ALA A 169 -3.04 -1.44 -6.09
N PHE A 170 -3.12 -2.27 -7.13
CA PHE A 170 -2.75 -1.89 -8.49
C PHE A 170 -3.58 -0.72 -9.01
N GLY A 171 -4.90 -0.79 -8.86
CA GLY A 171 -5.77 0.29 -9.29
C GLY A 171 -5.57 1.60 -8.52
N VAL A 172 -5.18 1.51 -7.24
CA VAL A 172 -4.83 2.68 -6.43
C VAL A 172 -3.50 3.29 -6.91
N PHE A 173 -2.50 2.44 -7.19
CA PHE A 173 -1.21 2.86 -7.75
C PHE A 173 -1.39 3.54 -9.12
N GLU A 174 -2.13 2.90 -10.03
CA GLU A 174 -2.41 3.44 -11.37
C GLU A 174 -3.18 4.77 -11.32
N ALA A 175 -3.99 4.97 -10.28
CA ALA A 175 -4.70 6.22 -10.06
C ALA A 175 -3.81 7.36 -9.50
N GLY A 176 -2.53 7.08 -9.22
CA GLY A 176 -1.51 8.06 -8.84
C GLY A 176 -1.36 8.29 -7.33
N PHE A 177 -1.91 7.42 -6.49
CA PHE A 177 -1.71 7.48 -5.04
C PHE A 177 -0.42 6.77 -4.63
N ARG A 178 0.21 7.22 -3.54
CA ARG A 178 1.23 6.43 -2.84
C ARG A 178 0.54 5.21 -2.23
N THR A 179 0.80 4.03 -2.79
CA THR A 179 0.19 2.79 -2.35
C THR A 179 1.10 2.05 -1.39
N ILE A 180 0.57 1.65 -0.25
CA ILE A 180 1.28 0.86 0.76
C ILE A 180 0.43 -0.36 1.08
N LEU A 181 1.01 -1.54 0.92
CA LEU A 181 0.39 -2.78 1.38
C LEU A 181 0.85 -3.06 2.81
N VAL A 182 -0.09 -3.23 3.73
CA VAL A 182 0.23 -3.63 5.11
C VAL A 182 0.25 -5.15 5.18
N ASP A 183 1.40 -5.76 4.92
CA ASP A 183 1.51 -7.17 4.52
C ASP A 183 1.13 -8.16 5.62
N ASP A 184 1.52 -7.89 6.86
CA ASP A 184 1.17 -8.68 8.04
C ASP A 184 -0.30 -8.49 8.49
N ALA A 185 -1.01 -7.51 7.91
CA ALA A 185 -2.46 -7.35 7.97
C ALA A 185 -3.16 -7.84 6.67
N CYS A 186 -2.47 -8.64 5.86
CA CYS A 186 -3.04 -9.34 4.72
C CYS A 186 -2.96 -10.86 4.92
N ALA A 187 -3.90 -11.59 4.31
CA ALA A 187 -3.86 -13.06 4.33
C ALA A 187 -4.33 -13.69 3.02
N ASP A 188 -3.93 -14.94 2.81
CA ASP A 188 -4.16 -15.69 1.57
C ASP A 188 -4.48 -17.16 1.83
N ARG A 189 -4.82 -17.88 0.76
CA ARG A 189 -5.04 -19.33 0.77
C ARG A 189 -3.69 -20.03 0.61
N GLY A 190 -2.87 -19.95 1.66
CA GLY A 190 -1.51 -20.49 1.69
C GLY A 190 -0.41 -19.43 1.73
N ARG A 191 0.66 -19.70 2.49
CA ARG A 191 1.80 -18.77 2.62
C ARG A 191 2.56 -18.59 1.32
N LYS A 192 2.85 -19.69 0.60
CA LYS A 192 3.54 -19.63 -0.71
C LYS A 192 2.87 -18.65 -1.68
N ARG A 193 1.52 -18.62 -1.70
CA ARG A 193 0.74 -17.76 -2.59
C ARG A 193 0.80 -16.28 -2.19
N HIS A 194 0.73 -16.01 -0.88
CA HIS A 194 0.93 -14.68 -0.32
C HIS A 194 2.35 -14.16 -0.59
N ASP A 195 3.37 -14.94 -0.25
CA ASP A 195 4.77 -14.56 -0.39
C ASP A 195 5.14 -14.32 -1.86
N ALA A 196 4.61 -15.13 -2.79
CA ALA A 196 4.80 -14.94 -4.22
C ALA A 196 4.17 -13.63 -4.72
N ALA A 197 2.97 -13.29 -4.25
CA ALA A 197 2.32 -12.02 -4.58
C ALA A 197 3.15 -10.82 -4.11
N LEU A 198 3.64 -10.85 -2.87
CA LEU A 198 4.49 -9.79 -2.33
C LEU A 198 5.82 -9.70 -3.06
N SER A 199 6.46 -10.84 -3.35
CA SER A 199 7.77 -10.88 -4.02
C SER A 199 7.74 -10.33 -5.45
N LEU A 200 6.60 -10.47 -6.15
CA LEU A 200 6.46 -10.00 -7.53
C LEU A 200 6.24 -8.48 -7.64
N TYR A 201 5.58 -7.88 -6.64
CA TYR A 201 5.04 -6.52 -6.78
C TYR A 201 5.37 -5.57 -5.65
N GLY A 202 5.82 -6.09 -4.50
CA GLY A 202 6.37 -5.29 -3.40
C GLY A 202 7.57 -4.48 -3.88
N ASP A 203 7.59 -3.21 -3.52
CA ASP A 203 8.56 -2.19 -3.94
C ASP A 203 8.63 -1.93 -5.47
N TYR A 204 7.79 -2.62 -6.26
CA TYR A 204 7.61 -2.35 -7.68
C TYR A 204 6.34 -1.53 -7.96
N MET A 205 5.20 -1.91 -7.37
CA MET A 205 3.91 -1.21 -7.52
C MET A 205 3.37 -0.61 -6.21
N TYR A 206 3.86 -1.07 -5.07
CA TYR A 206 3.46 -0.56 -3.76
C TYR A 206 4.57 -0.81 -2.74
N GLU A 207 4.66 0.05 -1.73
CA GLU A 207 5.57 -0.18 -0.60
C GLU A 207 5.02 -1.28 0.30
N LEU A 208 5.91 -2.05 0.92
CA LEU A 208 5.54 -2.98 2.00
C LEU A 208 5.78 -2.35 3.37
N ARG A 209 4.82 -2.53 4.28
CA ARG A 209 4.91 -2.10 5.67
C ARG A 209 4.25 -3.13 6.57
N THR A 210 4.80 -3.30 7.77
CA THR A 210 4.13 -4.03 8.85
C THR A 210 3.19 -3.11 9.63
N VAL A 211 2.23 -3.68 10.37
CA VAL A 211 1.36 -2.92 11.28
C VAL A 211 2.18 -2.09 12.28
N ASP A 212 3.27 -2.67 12.79
CA ASP A 212 4.16 -1.98 13.73
C ASP A 212 4.83 -0.76 13.09
N SER A 213 5.33 -0.89 11.86
CA SER A 213 5.93 0.23 11.13
C SER A 213 4.92 1.34 10.86
N VAL A 214 3.68 0.99 10.45
CA VAL A 214 2.59 1.97 10.29
C VAL A 214 2.30 2.67 11.62
N GLY A 215 2.26 1.95 12.73
CA GLY A 215 2.05 2.53 14.06
C GLY A 215 3.11 3.57 14.45
N VAL A 216 4.36 3.41 14.00
CA VAL A 216 5.45 4.37 14.26
C VAL A 216 5.45 5.52 13.24
N GLU A 217 5.17 5.22 11.97
CA GLU A 217 5.30 6.17 10.86
C GLU A 217 4.08 7.10 10.72
N LEU A 218 2.89 6.63 11.10
CA LEU A 218 1.65 7.38 11.02
C LEU A 218 1.62 8.44 12.12
N LYS A 219 1.62 9.70 11.69
CA LYS A 219 1.59 10.87 12.56
C LYS A 219 0.31 11.65 12.33
N GLU A 220 -0.25 12.15 13.43
CA GLU A 220 -1.32 13.14 13.37
C GLU A 220 -0.83 14.40 12.66
N GLU A 221 -1.76 15.16 12.09
CA GLU A 221 -1.45 16.51 11.62
C GLU A 221 -0.94 17.33 12.80
N GLU A 222 0.33 17.74 12.77
CA GLU A 222 0.79 18.81 13.66
C GLU A 222 -0.09 20.01 13.36
N GLN A 223 -1.04 20.31 14.26
CA GLN A 223 -1.82 21.53 14.15
C GLN A 223 -0.82 22.67 14.09
N LYS A 224 -0.64 23.26 12.90
CA LYS A 224 0.12 24.48 12.72
C LYS A 224 -0.52 25.50 13.63
N GLU A 225 0.12 25.66 14.77
CA GLU A 225 -0.34 26.48 15.87
C GLU A 225 -0.72 27.84 15.30
N LYS A 226 -1.85 28.36 15.76
CA LYS A 226 -2.43 29.66 15.37
C LYS A 226 -1.55 30.83 15.86
N THR A 227 -0.23 30.73 15.72
CA THR A 227 0.80 31.70 16.15
C THR A 227 0.76 32.99 15.33
N THR A 228 -0.02 33.05 14.25
CA THR A 228 -0.24 34.27 13.46
C THR A 228 -1.28 35.22 14.07
N LYS A 229 -2.14 34.76 15.00
CA LYS A 229 -3.18 35.63 15.61
C LYS A 229 -2.75 36.37 16.88
N LYS A 230 -1.63 36.02 17.53
CA LYS A 230 -1.12 36.76 18.71
C LYS A 230 -0.09 37.85 18.37
N LYS A 231 0.58 37.78 17.21
CA LYS A 231 1.58 38.79 16.78
C LYS A 231 1.01 40.11 16.26
N LYS A 232 -0.31 40.21 16.01
CA LYS A 232 -0.96 41.50 15.68
C LYS A 232 -1.52 42.26 16.90
N SER A 233 -1.34 41.73 18.11
CA SER A 233 -1.80 42.38 19.36
C SER A 233 -0.66 42.99 20.20
N TRP A 234 0.61 42.84 19.79
CA TRP A 234 1.78 43.22 20.60
C TRP A 234 2.83 43.97 19.78
N LEU A 235 2.40 44.97 19.00
CA LEU A 235 3.29 45.92 18.32
C LEU A 235 2.80 47.37 18.53
N GLY A 236 2.31 47.62 19.74
CA GLY A 236 2.02 48.96 20.23
C GLY A 236 2.35 49.01 21.71
N SER A 237 3.63 49.23 22.04
CA SER A 237 4.10 50.13 23.10
C SER A 237 5.54 49.77 23.53
N VAL A 238 6.36 50.82 23.67
CA VAL A 238 7.67 50.89 24.36
C VAL A 238 8.85 50.20 23.61
N GLY A 239 9.94 50.86 23.21
CA GLY A 239 10.60 52.04 23.74
C GLY A 239 11.88 51.64 24.46
N GLY A 240 13.02 51.66 23.76
CA GLY A 240 14.33 51.89 24.40
C GLY A 240 15.25 50.69 24.68
N SER A 241 16.49 50.90 24.25
CA SER A 241 17.77 50.42 24.79
C SER A 241 18.35 49.08 24.31
N VAL A 242 19.45 49.26 23.59
CA VAL A 242 20.42 48.29 23.09
C VAL A 242 21.30 47.81 24.25
N MET A 243 21.52 46.51 24.39
CA MET A 243 22.76 46.04 25.02
C MET A 243 23.19 44.67 24.48
N SER A 244 24.37 44.64 23.86
CA SER A 244 25.00 43.44 23.31
C SER A 244 25.47 42.49 24.42
N ARG A 245 25.28 41.18 24.24
CA ARG A 245 26.15 40.18 24.89
C ARG A 245 26.58 39.12 23.88
N ARG A 246 27.90 39.07 23.70
CA ARG A 246 28.69 38.04 23.02
C ARG A 246 28.44 36.67 23.67
N TYR A 247 28.20 35.65 22.85
CA TYR A 247 28.44 34.25 23.25
C TYR A 247 29.59 33.69 22.42
N LYS A 248 30.58 33.13 23.11
CA LYS A 248 31.81 32.55 22.57
C LYS A 248 31.52 31.17 21.99
N MET A 249 32.07 30.89 20.82
CA MET A 249 32.23 29.52 20.29
C MET A 249 33.31 28.77 21.08
N ALA A 250 33.08 27.48 21.31
CA ALA A 250 34.10 26.52 21.71
C ALA A 250 34.27 25.47 20.60
N LYS A 251 35.52 25.28 20.16
CA LYS A 251 36.01 24.20 19.29
C LYS A 251 36.70 23.14 20.16
N SER A 252 36.54 21.86 19.79
CA SER A 252 37.56 20.80 19.97
C SER A 252 37.23 19.62 19.03
N LYS A 253 38.04 19.37 17.99
CA LYS A 253 39.04 18.28 17.85
C LYS A 253 38.39 16.87 17.86
N SER A 254 38.20 16.20 16.72
CA SER A 254 39.16 15.42 15.90
C SER A 254 39.62 14.11 16.54
N THR A 255 39.34 12.97 15.89
CA THR A 255 40.29 11.89 15.50
C THR A 255 39.55 10.73 14.82
N ASP A 256 40.04 10.36 13.63
CA ASP A 256 40.34 9.02 13.09
C ASP A 256 39.28 7.90 13.16
N SER A 257 38.71 7.49 12.02
CA SER A 257 39.19 6.48 11.06
C SER A 257 39.01 5.04 11.56
N LEU A 258 38.26 4.23 10.80
CA LEU A 258 38.68 2.91 10.33
C LEU A 258 37.58 2.32 9.43
N THR A 259 37.98 2.11 8.18
CA THR A 259 37.34 1.29 7.14
C THR A 259 37.48 -0.19 7.50
N THR A 260 36.43 -0.99 7.27
CA THR A 260 36.59 -2.41 6.94
C THR A 260 35.43 -2.82 6.04
N ALA A 261 35.79 -3.22 4.82
CA ALA A 261 34.92 -3.85 3.84
C ALA A 261 34.65 -5.30 4.28
N MET A 262 33.41 -5.77 4.10
CA MET A 262 33.08 -7.18 4.14
C MET A 262 32.56 -7.59 2.77
N SER A 263 33.21 -8.63 2.26
CA SER A 263 33.10 -9.26 0.96
C SER A 263 31.77 -10.01 0.79
N ILE A 264 31.26 -9.93 -0.43
CA ILE A 264 30.14 -10.70 -0.97
C ILE A 264 30.67 -12.09 -1.33
N ASP A 265 29.99 -13.14 -0.90
CA ASP A 265 30.24 -14.52 -1.36
C ASP A 265 29.05 -14.98 -2.20
N ASP A 266 29.35 -15.26 -3.46
CA ASP A 266 28.45 -15.79 -4.48
C ASP A 266 28.44 -17.31 -4.39
N SER A 267 27.29 -17.91 -4.06
CA SER A 267 27.08 -19.34 -4.27
C SER A 267 25.71 -19.60 -4.87
N ILE A 268 25.68 -19.63 -6.20
CA ILE A 268 24.61 -20.22 -7.01
C ILE A 268 24.74 -21.74 -6.91
N SER A 269 23.73 -22.39 -6.32
CA SER A 269 23.52 -23.83 -6.48
C SER A 269 22.19 -24.06 -7.18
N THR A 270 22.28 -24.44 -8.45
CA THR A 270 21.22 -25.06 -9.26
C THR A 270 20.68 -26.30 -8.55
N ILE A 271 19.37 -26.36 -8.32
CA ILE A 271 18.68 -27.61 -8.00
C ILE A 271 17.64 -27.83 -9.08
N ASP A 272 17.93 -28.85 -9.88
CA ASP A 272 17.07 -29.49 -10.87
C ASP A 272 16.13 -30.46 -10.14
N GLY A 273 14.84 -30.38 -10.44
CA GLY A 273 13.79 -31.21 -9.85
C GLY A 273 12.45 -30.50 -9.96
N GLY A 274 11.48 -30.89 -10.76
CA GLY A 274 11.28 -32.15 -11.47
C GLY A 274 9.81 -32.49 -11.32
N ALA A 275 8.96 -31.99 -12.23
CA ALA A 275 7.61 -32.41 -12.65
C ALA A 275 6.52 -32.90 -11.66
N ASP A 276 6.80 -33.21 -10.40
CA ASP A 276 5.86 -33.70 -9.38
C ASP A 276 5.27 -32.57 -8.51
N GLU A 277 5.89 -31.39 -8.48
CA GLU A 277 5.40 -30.22 -7.72
C GLU A 277 4.13 -29.58 -8.34
N LEU A 278 3.85 -29.86 -9.62
CA LEU A 278 2.72 -29.26 -10.35
C LEU A 278 1.34 -29.83 -9.95
N LEU A 279 1.29 -30.98 -9.29
CA LEU A 279 0.04 -31.56 -8.79
C LEU A 279 -0.37 -30.96 -7.44
N GLU A 280 0.60 -30.59 -6.59
CA GLU A 280 0.34 -29.89 -5.31
C GLU A 280 -0.08 -28.42 -5.55
N TYR A 281 0.37 -27.81 -6.65
CA TYR A 281 -0.04 -26.47 -7.07
C TYR A 281 -1.55 -26.35 -7.40
N ARG A 282 -2.23 -27.44 -7.73
CA ARG A 282 -3.68 -27.43 -8.02
C ARG A 282 -4.54 -27.29 -6.76
N GLU A 283 -4.05 -27.68 -5.59
CA GLU A 283 -4.76 -27.45 -4.31
C GLU A 283 -4.41 -26.10 -3.68
N LEU A 284 -3.25 -25.52 -4.02
CA LEU A 284 -2.77 -24.21 -3.52
C LEU A 284 -3.36 -22.99 -4.26
N CYS A 285 -4.10 -23.21 -5.36
CA CYS A 285 -4.77 -22.16 -6.13
C CYS A 285 -6.27 -22.03 -5.82
N ILE A 286 -6.78 -22.80 -4.86
CA ILE A 286 -8.21 -22.87 -4.50
C ILE A 286 -8.48 -22.01 -3.29
#